data_AF-A0A8X6LVA5-F1
#
_entry.id   AF-A0A8X6LVA5-F1
#
_cell.length_a   1.000
_cell.length_b   1.000
_cell.length_c   1.000
_cell.angle_alpha   90.00
_cell.angle_beta   90.00
_cell.angle_gamma   90.00
#
_symmetry.space_group_name_H-M   'P 1'
#
loop_
_entity.id
_entity.type
_entity.pdbx_description
1 polymer ?
#
loop_
_entity_poly.entity_id
_entity_poly.type
_entity_poly.pdbx_seq_one_letter_code
_entity_poly.pdbx_strand_id
1 'polypeptide(L)'
;MRQQGSTTFKDLLNALRIGELQSEHFAILMNHLNKEPTGEFVIVKALRIYPTNQQVYNHNKTVLEHFRARGVTINKIIAQDSLVDSTRKNDNIDLNNIIPSDINKTGGLPKKL
;
A
#
# COMPACT_ATOMS: atom_id res chain seq x y z
N MET A 1 6.66 -9.45 19.59
CA MET A 1 5.30 -9.57 19.01
C MET A 1 5.34 -9.59 17.49
N ARG A 2 5.96 -8.60 16.81
CA ARG A 2 5.94 -8.53 15.33
C ARG A 2 6.68 -9.68 14.61
N GLN A 3 7.77 -10.21 15.16
CA GLN A 3 8.57 -11.30 14.56
C GLN A 3 8.60 -12.57 15.42
N GLN A 4 7.51 -12.90 16.14
CA GLN A 4 7.50 -14.03 17.07
C GLN A 4 7.82 -15.40 16.45
N GLY A 5 7.61 -15.55 15.13
CA GLY A 5 7.87 -16.81 14.42
C GLY A 5 9.34 -17.07 14.05
N SER A 6 10.28 -16.15 14.32
CA SER A 6 11.70 -16.38 14.00
C SER A 6 12.64 -15.64 14.95
N THR A 7 13.39 -16.41 15.74
CA THR A 7 14.46 -15.91 16.60
C THR A 7 15.61 -15.33 15.77
N THR A 8 16.04 -16.04 14.72
CA THR A 8 17.07 -15.60 13.78
C THR A 8 16.75 -14.24 13.15
N PHE A 9 15.51 -14.02 12.72
CA PHE A 9 15.13 -12.74 12.11
C PHE A 9 15.07 -11.61 13.13
N LYS A 10 14.62 -11.90 14.35
CA LYS A 10 14.63 -10.93 15.46
C LYS A 10 16.05 -10.48 15.78
N ASP A 11 17.00 -11.41 15.86
CA ASP A 11 18.39 -11.12 16.21
C ASP A 11 19.08 -10.30 15.11
N LEU A 12 18.85 -10.66 13.85
CA LEU A 12 19.29 -9.89 12.69
C LEU A 12 18.78 -8.42 12.72
N LEU A 13 17.49 -8.22 12.99
CA LEU A 13 16.90 -6.87 13.08
C LEU A 13 17.46 -6.06 14.25
N ASN A 14 17.74 -6.72 15.38
CA ASN A 14 18.35 -6.07 16.53
C ASN A 14 19.78 -5.63 16.22
N ALA A 15 20.59 -6.51 15.62
CA ALA A 15 21.95 -6.19 15.18
C ALA A 15 21.96 -5.02 14.18
N LEU A 16 21.04 -5.03 13.21
CA LEU A 16 20.87 -3.93 12.24
C LEU A 16 20.52 -2.61 12.92
N ARG A 17 19.68 -2.63 13.96
CA ARG A 17 19.27 -1.43 14.72
C ARG A 17 20.43 -0.78 15.47
N ILE A 18 21.33 -1.57 16.04
CA ILE A 18 22.46 -1.07 16.85
C ILE A 18 23.76 -0.92 16.04
N GLY A 19 23.77 -1.35 14.78
CA GLY A 19 24.93 -1.25 13.88
C GLY A 19 25.95 -2.38 14.03
N GLU A 20 25.62 -3.48 14.70
CA GLU A 20 26.54 -4.60 15.00
C GLU A 20 26.27 -5.80 14.08
N LEU A 21 26.28 -5.57 12.76
CA LEU A 21 26.11 -6.67 11.80
C LEU A 21 27.38 -7.52 11.71
N GLN A 22 27.22 -8.82 11.92
CA GLN A 22 28.27 -9.82 11.77
C GLN A 22 28.17 -10.52 10.41
N SER A 23 29.22 -11.24 10.03
CA SER A 23 29.29 -11.96 8.75
C SER A 23 28.09 -12.88 8.51
N GLU A 24 27.58 -13.55 9.55
CA GLU A 24 26.39 -14.39 9.49
C GLU A 24 25.11 -13.60 9.18
N HIS A 25 24.94 -12.41 9.76
CA HIS A 25 23.82 -11.52 9.47
C HIS A 25 23.86 -11.07 8.00
N PHE A 26 25.04 -10.74 7.48
CA PHE A 26 25.21 -10.38 6.07
C PHE A 26 24.92 -11.56 5.13
N ALA A 27 25.37 -12.77 5.47
CA ALA A 27 25.10 -13.95 4.65
C ALA A 27 23.58 -14.21 4.53
N ILE A 28 22.83 -14.05 5.62
CA ILE A 28 21.36 -14.16 5.61
C ILE A 28 20.75 -13.10 4.69
N LEU A 29 21.13 -11.82 4.84
CA LEU A 29 20.61 -10.75 3.99
C LEU A 29 20.91 -10.97 2.50
N MET A 30 22.13 -11.40 2.18
CA MET A 30 22.54 -11.65 0.80
C MET A 30 21.81 -12.84 0.19
N ASN A 31 21.49 -13.87 0.97
CA ASN A 31 20.67 -15.00 0.50
C ASN A 31 19.22 -14.56 0.17
N HIS A 32 18.71 -13.54 0.85
CA HIS A 32 17.38 -12.99 0.58
C HIS A 32 17.36 -11.89 -0.49
N LEU A 33 18.51 -11.59 -1.09
CA LEU A 33 18.63 -10.60 -2.15
C LEU A 33 18.11 -11.20 -3.46
N ASN A 34 16.80 -11.15 -3.64
CA ASN A 34 16.14 -11.63 -4.86
C ASN A 34 16.55 -10.78 -6.05
N LYS A 35 17.32 -11.38 -6.97
CA LYS A 35 17.70 -10.75 -8.24
C LYS A 35 16.49 -10.59 -9.17
N GLU A 36 15.59 -11.56 -9.15
CA GLU A 36 14.35 -11.55 -9.93
C GLU A 36 13.14 -11.81 -9.01
N PRO A 37 12.11 -10.96 -9.04
CA PRO A 37 10.94 -11.11 -8.17
C PRO A 37 10.02 -12.24 -8.65
N THR A 38 10.07 -13.40 -7.97
CA THR A 38 9.23 -14.58 -8.25
C THR A 38 8.24 -14.89 -7.12
N GLY A 39 7.27 -15.77 -7.39
CA GLY A 39 6.34 -16.27 -6.37
C GLY A 39 5.49 -15.18 -5.72
N GLU A 40 5.66 -14.97 -4.42
CA GLU A 40 4.96 -13.95 -3.64
C GLU A 40 5.50 -12.53 -3.87
N PHE A 41 6.74 -12.41 -4.37
CA PHE A 41 7.42 -11.13 -4.56
C PHE A 41 7.23 -10.52 -5.95
N VAL A 42 6.45 -11.19 -6.82
CA VAL A 42 6.10 -10.69 -8.16
C VAL A 42 5.45 -9.32 -8.08
N ILE A 43 5.57 -8.55 -9.17
CA ILE A 43 5.15 -7.14 -9.27
C ILE A 43 3.69 -6.88 -8.87
N VAL A 44 2.82 -7.89 -8.96
CA VAL A 44 1.38 -7.76 -8.65
C VAL A 44 0.98 -8.22 -7.24
N LYS A 45 1.90 -8.76 -6.44
CA LYS A 45 1.56 -9.41 -5.15
C LYS A 45 2.20 -8.76 -3.93
N ALA A 46 3.39 -8.19 -4.06
CA ALA A 46 4.13 -7.65 -2.91
C ALA A 46 4.14 -6.12 -2.89
N LEU A 47 4.00 -5.56 -1.68
CA LEU A 47 4.34 -4.17 -1.41
C LEU A 47 5.86 -4.00 -1.49
N ARG A 48 6.31 -2.94 -2.16
CA ARG A 48 7.73 -2.61 -2.27
C ARG A 48 8.06 -1.29 -1.60
N ILE A 49 9.16 -1.29 -0.85
CA ILE A 49 9.67 -0.12 -0.16
C ILE A 49 10.91 0.36 -0.92
N TYR A 50 10.97 1.66 -1.21
CA TYR A 50 12.09 2.27 -1.91
C TYR A 50 12.67 3.44 -1.11
N PRO A 51 13.97 3.73 -1.28
CA PRO A 51 14.60 4.87 -0.63
C PRO A 51 14.07 6.24 -1.09
N THR A 52 13.56 6.35 -2.32
CA THR A 52 13.14 7.64 -2.90
C THR A 52 11.74 7.61 -3.50
N ASN A 53 11.06 8.76 -3.47
CA ASN A 53 9.76 8.95 -4.10
C ASN A 53 9.80 8.72 -5.62
N GLN A 54 10.91 9.05 -6.28
CA GLN A 54 11.06 8.80 -7.71
C GLN A 54 11.05 7.31 -8.03
N GLN A 55 11.74 6.49 -7.23
CA GLN A 55 11.71 5.03 -7.38
C GLN A 55 10.31 4.46 -7.11
N VAL A 56 9.61 4.97 -6.08
CA VAL A 56 8.20 4.62 -5.83
C VAL A 56 7.33 4.94 -7.05
N TYR A 57 7.45 6.15 -7.58
CA TYR A 57 6.69 6.59 -8.75
C TYR A 57 6.95 5.68 -9.96
N ASN A 58 8.22 5.43 -10.27
CA ASN A 58 8.62 4.59 -11.39
C ASN A 58 8.05 3.17 -11.24
N HIS A 59 8.17 2.58 -10.06
CA HIS A 59 7.63 1.26 -9.79
C HIS A 59 6.10 1.20 -9.93
N ASN A 60 5.41 2.16 -9.32
CA ASN A 60 3.95 2.24 -9.41
C ASN A 60 3.49 2.41 -10.86
N LYS A 61 4.21 3.21 -11.66
CA LYS A 61 3.94 3.33 -13.10
C LYS A 61 4.07 1.98 -13.81
N THR A 62 5.13 1.21 -13.55
CA THR A 62 5.30 -0.14 -14.13
C THR A 62 4.17 -1.09 -13.73
N VAL A 63 3.72 -1.04 -12.47
CA VAL A 63 2.58 -1.85 -12.00
C VAL A 63 1.30 -1.49 -12.77
N LEU A 64 1.02 -0.20 -12.95
CA LEU A 64 -0.15 0.27 -13.71
C LEU A 64 -0.08 -0.16 -15.18
N GLU A 65 1.09 -0.04 -15.82
CA GLU A 65 1.32 -0.47 -17.20
C GLU A 65 1.10 -1.98 -17.36
N HIS A 66 1.57 -2.79 -16.41
CA HIS A 66 1.37 -4.24 -16.38
C HIS A 66 -0.12 -4.63 -16.39
N PHE A 67 -0.95 -3.94 -15.61
CA PHE A 67 -2.40 -4.20 -15.60
C PHE A 67 -3.11 -3.68 -16.85
N ARG A 68 -2.72 -2.51 -17.37
CA ARG A 68 -3.25 -1.98 -18.63
C ARG A 68 -2.98 -2.90 -19.81
N ALA A 69 -1.76 -3.46 -19.89
CA ALA A 69 -1.40 -4.43 -20.93
C ALA A 69 -2.26 -5.71 -20.90
N ARG A 70 -2.90 -6.01 -19.76
CA ARG A 70 -3.83 -7.14 -19.59
C ARG A 70 -5.29 -6.76 -19.83
N GLY A 71 -5.56 -5.55 -20.31
CA GLY A 71 -6.91 -5.05 -20.55
C GLY A 71 -7.68 -4.67 -19.27
N VAL A 72 -6.99 -4.46 -18.15
CA VAL A 72 -7.64 -4.03 -16.90
C VAL A 72 -7.89 -2.52 -16.95
N THR A 73 -9.14 -2.12 -16.78
CA THR A 73 -9.53 -0.71 -16.61
C THR A 73 -9.10 -0.21 -15.23
N ILE A 74 -8.30 0.86 -15.21
CA ILE A 74 -7.83 1.47 -13.96
C ILE A 74 -8.48 2.84 -13.80
N ASN A 75 -9.26 3.00 -12.74
CA ASN A 75 -9.93 4.25 -12.40
C ASN A 75 -9.17 5.00 -11.30
N LYS A 76 -9.04 6.32 -11.44
CA LYS A 76 -8.55 7.17 -10.36
C LYS A 76 -9.70 7.56 -9.45
N ILE A 77 -9.68 7.08 -8.22
CA ILE A 77 -10.62 7.52 -7.19
C ILE A 77 -10.09 8.85 -6.62
N ILE A 78 -10.90 9.90 -6.71
CA ILE A 78 -10.64 11.19 -6.07
C ILE A 78 -11.68 11.34 -4.96
N ALA A 79 -11.51 10.56 -3.89
CA ALA A 79 -12.33 10.69 -2.70
C ALA A 79 -11.69 11.74 -1.78
N GLN A 80 -12.50 12.70 -1.32
CA GLN A 80 -12.12 13.64 -0.26
C GLN A 80 -12.95 13.31 0.97
N ASP A 81 -12.28 13.04 2.09
CA ASP A 81 -12.97 12.85 3.36
C ASP A 81 -13.55 14.19 3.81
N SER A 82 -14.88 14.29 3.73
CA SER A 82 -15.64 15.38 4.33
C SER A 82 -16.10 14.91 5.69
N LEU A 83 -15.42 15.35 6.76
CA LEU A 83 -15.95 15.22 8.12
C LEU A 83 -17.21 16.11 8.23
N VAL A 84 -18.38 15.51 8.01
CA VAL A 84 -19.65 16.15 8.35
C VAL A 84 -19.84 15.97 9.84
N ASP A 85 -19.66 17.06 10.60
CA ASP A 85 -19.87 17.07 12.04
C ASP A 85 -21.34 16.71 12.35
N SER A 86 -21.57 15.48 12.82
CA SER A 86 -22.89 14.91 13.09
C SER A 86 -23.55 15.46 14.36
N THR A 87 -22.97 16.50 14.97
CA THR A 87 -23.48 17.14 16.19
C THR A 87 -24.51 18.25 15.94
N ARG A 88 -24.85 18.55 14.68
CA ARG A 88 -25.93 19.50 14.35
C ARG A 88 -27.30 18.88 14.67
N LYS A 89 -28.13 19.59 15.44
CA LYS A 89 -29.49 19.17 15.85
C LYS A 89 -30.27 18.56 14.68
N ASN A 90 -30.72 17.31 14.86
CA ASN A 90 -31.31 16.43 13.85
C ASN A 90 -32.76 16.78 13.42
N ASP A 91 -33.29 17.94 13.79
CA ASP A 91 -34.73 18.21 13.66
C ASP A 91 -35.17 18.60 12.24
N ASN A 92 -34.26 18.69 11.26
CA ASN A 92 -34.61 19.04 9.89
C ASN A 92 -33.53 18.66 8.84
N ILE A 93 -32.90 17.49 8.98
CA ILE A 93 -31.86 17.09 8.04
C ILE A 93 -32.48 16.31 6.87
N ASP A 94 -32.47 16.91 5.68
CA ASP A 94 -32.74 16.20 4.43
C ASP A 94 -31.71 15.08 4.27
N LEU A 95 -32.19 13.82 4.30
CA LEU A 95 -31.37 12.61 4.17
C LEU A 95 -30.55 12.60 2.88
N ASN A 96 -30.97 13.32 1.83
CA ASN A 96 -30.20 13.50 0.60
C ASN A 96 -28.88 14.26 0.80
N ASN A 97 -28.75 15.03 1.89
CA ASN A 97 -27.51 15.71 2.28
C ASN A 97 -26.62 14.85 3.22
N ILE A 98 -27.17 13.80 3.83
CA ILE A 98 -26.45 12.90 4.75
C ILE A 98 -25.88 11.69 4.02
N ILE A 99 -26.63 11.15 3.06
CA ILE A 99 -26.20 10.02 2.23
C ILE A 99 -25.72 10.60 0.90
N PRO A 100 -24.42 10.91 0.76
CA PRO A 100 -23.92 11.46 -0.49
C PRO A 100 -24.20 10.50 -1.65
N SER A 101 -25.07 10.90 -2.58
CA SER A 101 -25.26 10.22 -3.86
C SER A 101 -24.13 10.54 -4.87
N ASP A 102 -23.23 11.45 -4.48
CA ASP A 102 -22.00 11.77 -5.17
C ASP A 102 -20.96 10.67 -4.93
N ILE A 103 -20.55 10.07 -6.03
CA ILE A 103 -19.53 9.05 -6.08
C ILE A 103 -18.19 9.49 -5.48
N ASN A 104 -17.84 10.77 -5.63
CA ASN A 104 -16.59 11.32 -5.09
C ASN A 104 -16.65 11.48 -3.56
N LYS A 105 -17.82 11.30 -2.94
CA LYS A 105 -18.04 11.38 -1.50
C LYS A 105 -18.36 10.04 -0.83
N THR A 106 -18.69 8.99 -1.59
CA THR A 106 -19.01 7.65 -1.05
C THR A 106 -18.03 6.55 -1.43
N GLY A 107 -17.01 6.85 -2.24
CA GLY A 107 -16.14 5.80 -2.78
C GLY A 107 -16.91 4.84 -3.71
N GLY A 108 -18.02 5.28 -4.30
CA GLY A 108 -18.81 4.50 -5.25
C GLY A 108 -18.09 4.20 -6.58
N LEU A 109 -18.68 3.36 -7.42
CA LEU A 109 -18.15 2.97 -8.74
C LEU A 109 -18.55 3.97 -9.85
N PRO A 110 -17.61 4.47 -10.68
CA PRO A 110 -17.89 5.52 -11.68
C PRO A 110 -19.10 5.21 -12.54
N LYS A 111 -20.03 6.17 -12.68
CA LYS A 111 -21.22 6.01 -13.54
C LYS A 111 -20.88 5.81 -15.02
N LYS A 112 -19.64 6.14 -15.42
CA LYS A 112 -19.09 5.87 -16.74
C LYS A 112 -17.64 5.40 -16.59
N LEU A 113 -17.31 4.35 -17.35
CA LEU A 113 -15.97 3.78 -17.52
C LEU A 113 -15.09 4.68 -18.38
#